data_AF-A0A968P0V9-F1
#
_entry.id   AF-A0A968P0V9-F1
#
_cell.length_a   1.000
_cell.length_b   1.000
_cell.length_c   1.000
_cell.angle_alpha   90.00
_cell.angle_beta   90.00
_cell.angle_gamma   90.00
#
_symmetry.space_group_name_H-M   'P 1'
#
loop_
_entity.id
_entity.type
_entity.pdbx_description
1 polymer ?
#
loop_
_entity_poly.entity_id
_entity_poly.type
_entity_poly.pdbx_seq_one_letter_code
_entity_poly.pdbx_strand_id
1 'polypeptide(L)'
;MTERVLLTDFRKDIPEIMNALDAFVMPSYEENFANVLLEALASGLPTIGTRSGGTPEILDNGHTGLLCEPRSTTSLAAAMRSLLTDPDLRERLRERARAKALKEYAMERVFARIETLVSTPAGTNFRLDRMRNFPHSSKSYVTKDSGHRKRGICRSGPSEAAGGAGTHRLRSRQP
;
A
#
# COMPACT_ATOMS: atom_id res chain seq x y z
N MET A 1 -8.04 -5.56 -35.72
CA MET A 1 -7.19 -4.78 -34.79
C MET A 1 -6.68 -5.71 -33.69
N THR A 2 -6.07 -6.83 -34.07
CA THR A 2 -5.95 -8.03 -33.20
C THR A 2 -4.50 -8.51 -33.01
N GLU A 3 -3.53 -7.94 -33.73
CA GLU A 3 -2.14 -8.42 -33.72
C GLU A 3 -1.25 -7.85 -32.59
N ARG A 4 -1.81 -7.08 -31.65
CA ARG A 4 -1.05 -6.42 -30.57
C ARG A 4 -1.45 -6.83 -29.16
N VAL A 5 -2.41 -7.74 -29.03
CA VAL A 5 -2.91 -8.23 -27.74
C VAL A 5 -2.98 -9.75 -27.81
N LEU A 6 -2.20 -10.42 -26.97
CA LEU A 6 -2.22 -11.87 -26.81
C LEU A 6 -2.93 -12.21 -25.50
N LEU A 7 -4.07 -12.91 -25.61
CA LEU A 7 -4.76 -13.50 -24.46
C LEU A 7 -4.24 -14.93 -24.28
N THR A 8 -3.67 -15.23 -23.11
CA THR A 8 -2.88 -16.44 -22.88
C THR A 8 -3.56 -17.49 -22.00
N ASP A 9 -4.78 -17.22 -21.55
CA ASP A 9 -5.50 -18.07 -20.57
C ASP A 9 -4.66 -18.37 -19.31
N PHE A 10 -4.99 -19.44 -18.61
CA PHE A 10 -4.24 -19.89 -17.45
C PHE A 10 -2.87 -20.44 -17.84
N ARG A 11 -1.83 -19.94 -17.17
CA ARG A 11 -0.42 -20.27 -17.42
C ARG A 11 0.24 -20.72 -16.12
N LYS A 12 1.22 -21.64 -16.22
CA LYS A 12 1.99 -22.16 -15.07
C LYS A 12 3.46 -21.73 -15.09
N ASP A 13 3.93 -21.26 -16.23
CA ASP A 13 5.27 -20.79 -16.56
C ASP A 13 5.37 -19.26 -16.45
N ILE A 14 4.81 -18.73 -15.35
CA ILE A 14 4.82 -17.29 -15.04
C ILE A 14 6.26 -16.75 -14.89
N PRO A 15 7.21 -17.45 -14.24
CA PRO A 15 8.59 -16.99 -14.15
C PRO A 15 9.24 -16.75 -15.53
N GLU A 16 9.02 -17.66 -16.48
CA GLU A 16 9.52 -17.55 -17.84
C GLU A 16 8.89 -16.37 -18.59
N ILE A 17 7.58 -16.16 -18.41
CA ILE A 17 6.88 -14.98 -18.98
C ILE A 17 7.48 -13.71 -18.41
N MET A 18 7.56 -13.58 -17.08
CA MET A 18 8.05 -12.36 -16.45
C MET A 18 9.47 -12.03 -16.92
N ASN A 19 10.33 -13.03 -17.09
CA ASN A 19 11.68 -12.81 -17.64
C ASN A 19 11.69 -12.37 -19.11
N ALA A 20 10.66 -12.70 -19.88
CA ALA A 20 10.52 -12.33 -21.29
C ALA A 20 9.81 -10.98 -21.50
N LEU A 21 9.22 -10.37 -20.46
CA LEU A 21 8.54 -9.08 -20.57
C LEU A 21 9.51 -7.89 -20.49
N ASP A 22 9.18 -6.82 -21.20
CA ASP A 22 9.90 -5.53 -21.08
C ASP A 22 9.41 -4.69 -19.90
N ALA A 23 8.15 -4.87 -19.49
CA ALA A 23 7.50 -4.16 -18.40
C ALA A 23 6.28 -4.94 -17.88
N PHE A 24 5.90 -4.68 -16.63
CA PHE A 24 4.70 -5.22 -16.01
C PHE A 24 3.73 -4.10 -15.64
N VAL A 25 2.43 -4.31 -15.85
CA VAL A 25 1.39 -3.32 -15.58
C VAL A 25 0.25 -3.97 -14.82
N MET A 26 -0.06 -3.43 -13.64
CA MET A 26 -1.15 -3.88 -12.77
C MET A 26 -2.14 -2.72 -12.53
N PRO A 27 -3.12 -2.53 -13.44
CA PRO A 27 -4.08 -1.44 -13.36
C PRO A 27 -5.32 -1.79 -12.52
N SER A 28 -5.16 -2.64 -11.49
CA SER A 28 -6.24 -3.02 -10.56
C SER A 28 -6.83 -1.80 -9.87
N TYR A 29 -8.12 -1.82 -9.53
CA TYR A 29 -8.75 -0.72 -8.81
C TYR A 29 -8.36 -0.67 -7.34
N GLU A 30 -8.30 -1.82 -6.67
CA GLU A 30 -7.96 -1.97 -5.26
C GLU A 30 -7.17 -3.26 -5.08
N GLU A 31 -6.07 -3.19 -4.34
CA GLU A 31 -5.20 -4.33 -4.03
C GLU A 31 -4.67 -4.17 -2.61
N ASN A 32 -4.77 -5.21 -1.78
CA ASN A 32 -4.27 -5.13 -0.41
C ASN A 32 -2.74 -5.22 -0.39
N PHE A 33 -2.20 -6.32 -0.89
CA PHE A 33 -0.76 -6.53 -1.01
C PHE A 33 -0.51 -7.58 -2.10
N ALA A 34 -0.32 -7.11 -3.33
CA ALA A 34 -0.31 -7.97 -4.50
C ALA A 34 1.05 -8.70 -4.63
N ASN A 35 1.06 -10.01 -4.40
CA ASN A 35 2.27 -10.84 -4.55
C ASN A 35 2.85 -10.77 -5.98
N VAL A 36 1.99 -10.71 -7.00
CA VAL A 36 2.42 -10.57 -8.41
C VAL A 36 3.26 -9.31 -8.64
N LEU A 37 3.04 -8.26 -7.85
CA LEU A 37 3.84 -7.05 -7.90
C LEU A 37 5.25 -7.29 -7.33
N LEU A 38 5.36 -8.05 -6.24
CA LEU A 38 6.65 -8.46 -5.67
C LEU A 38 7.42 -9.37 -6.64
N GLU A 39 6.73 -10.30 -7.29
CA GLU A 39 7.29 -11.18 -8.31
C GLU A 39 7.84 -10.38 -9.50
N ALA A 40 7.09 -9.37 -9.98
CA ALA A 40 7.55 -8.47 -11.02
C ALA A 40 8.79 -7.66 -10.60
N LEU A 41 8.81 -7.12 -9.38
CA LEU A 41 9.97 -6.42 -8.84
C LEU A 41 11.19 -7.35 -8.70
N ALA A 42 11.00 -8.57 -8.20
CA ALA A 42 12.05 -9.58 -8.04
C ALA A 42 12.62 -10.02 -9.40
N SER A 43 11.77 -10.08 -10.42
CA SER A 43 12.16 -10.33 -11.82
C SER A 43 12.91 -9.13 -12.43
N GLY A 44 12.97 -7.99 -11.73
CA GLY A 44 13.61 -6.77 -12.21
C GLY A 44 12.83 -6.10 -13.33
N LEU A 45 11.51 -6.27 -13.39
CA LEU A 45 10.67 -5.64 -14.40
C LEU A 45 10.38 -4.18 -14.04
N PRO A 46 10.50 -3.24 -15.00
CA PRO A 46 9.88 -1.92 -14.87
C PRO A 46 8.38 -2.11 -14.65
N THR A 47 7.88 -1.64 -13.51
CA THR A 47 6.54 -2.00 -13.04
C THR A 47 5.67 -0.75 -12.88
N ILE A 48 4.44 -0.82 -13.39
CA ILE A 48 3.39 0.19 -13.19
C ILE A 48 2.29 -0.41 -12.31
N GLY A 49 1.93 0.27 -11.23
CA GLY A 49 0.80 -0.09 -10.38
C GLY A 49 -0.16 1.07 -10.16
N THR A 50 -1.43 0.77 -9.88
CA THR A 50 -2.39 1.79 -9.46
C THR A 50 -2.04 2.33 -8.07
N ARG A 51 -2.18 3.63 -7.84
CA ARG A 51 -2.04 4.27 -6.52
C ARG A 51 -3.24 3.98 -5.62
N SER A 52 -3.45 2.72 -5.26
CA SER A 52 -4.52 2.27 -4.37
C SER A 52 -4.09 1.09 -3.50
N GLY A 53 -4.78 0.96 -2.36
CA GLY A 53 -4.49 -0.05 -1.35
C GLY A 53 -3.02 -0.07 -0.93
N GLY A 54 -2.40 -1.25 -0.84
CA GLY A 54 -0.98 -1.38 -0.46
C GLY A 54 0.01 -1.28 -1.62
N THR A 55 -0.45 -1.02 -2.86
CA THR A 55 0.45 -0.82 -4.01
C THR A 55 1.49 0.28 -3.77
N PRO A 56 1.15 1.45 -3.17
CA PRO A 56 2.13 2.50 -2.85
C PRO A 56 3.11 2.13 -1.73
N GLU A 57 2.86 1.06 -0.96
CA GLU A 57 3.81 0.55 0.03
C GLU A 57 4.89 -0.32 -0.65
N ILE A 58 4.51 -0.99 -1.74
CA ILE A 58 5.41 -1.82 -2.55
C ILE A 58 6.22 -0.94 -3.54
N LEU A 59 5.56 -0.02 -4.24
CA LEU A 59 6.17 0.81 -5.28
C LEU A 59 6.46 2.23 -4.81
N ASP A 60 7.74 2.61 -4.92
CA ASP A 60 8.19 3.97 -4.73
C ASP A 60 8.16 4.68 -6.09
N ASN A 61 7.18 5.57 -6.27
CA ASN A 61 6.92 6.22 -7.55
C ASN A 61 8.15 6.96 -8.11
N GLY A 62 8.55 6.61 -9.34
CA GLY A 62 9.73 7.15 -10.01
C GLY A 62 11.07 6.55 -9.54
N HIS A 63 11.05 5.69 -8.51
CA HIS A 63 12.25 5.10 -7.94
C HIS A 63 12.33 3.58 -8.14
N THR A 64 11.33 2.82 -7.72
CA THR A 64 11.26 1.35 -7.93
C THR A 64 10.16 0.92 -8.89
N GLY A 65 9.28 1.84 -9.28
CA GLY A 65 8.31 1.68 -10.35
C GLY A 65 7.54 2.97 -10.57
N LEU A 66 6.45 2.92 -11.32
CA LEU A 66 5.56 4.06 -11.55
C LEU A 66 4.18 3.80 -10.94
N LEU A 67 3.58 4.85 -10.41
CA LEU A 67 2.21 4.82 -9.91
C LEU A 67 1.30 5.63 -10.83
N CYS A 68 0.17 5.03 -11.24
CA CYS A 68 -0.90 5.70 -11.96
C CYS A 68 -2.14 5.91 -11.08
N GLU A 69 -2.99 6.86 -11.43
CA GLU A 69 -4.21 7.14 -10.65
C GLU A 69 -5.32 6.11 -10.94
N PRO A 70 -6.07 5.67 -9.92
CA PRO A 70 -7.18 4.73 -10.10
C PRO A 70 -8.22 5.25 -11.10
N ARG A 71 -8.71 4.36 -11.97
CA ARG A 71 -9.74 4.68 -12.99
C ARG A 71 -9.33 5.79 -13.97
N SER A 72 -8.03 6.05 -14.12
CA SER A 72 -7.51 7.07 -15.05
C SER A 72 -6.68 6.44 -16.16
N THR A 73 -7.32 6.22 -17.31
CA THR A 73 -6.64 5.74 -18.52
C THR A 73 -5.55 6.72 -18.98
N THR A 74 -5.76 8.02 -18.81
CA THR A 74 -4.76 9.07 -19.11
C THR A 74 -3.51 8.92 -18.25
N SER A 75 -3.67 8.69 -16.94
CA SER A 75 -2.54 8.51 -16.03
C SER A 75 -1.78 7.22 -16.34
N LEU A 76 -2.50 6.12 -16.59
CA LEU A 76 -1.90 4.84 -16.99
C LEU A 76 -1.12 4.97 -18.31
N ALA A 77 -1.72 5.58 -19.33
CA ALA A 77 -1.08 5.77 -20.63
C ALA A 77 0.16 6.67 -20.54
N ALA A 78 0.15 7.70 -19.68
CA ALA A 78 1.32 8.52 -19.44
C ALA A 78 2.47 7.71 -18.81
N ALA A 79 2.18 6.89 -17.80
CA ALA A 79 3.18 6.02 -17.17
C ALA A 79 3.75 4.99 -18.17
N MET A 80 2.89 4.35 -18.96
CA MET A 80 3.32 3.41 -20.02
C MET A 80 4.19 4.11 -21.06
N ARG A 81 3.80 5.32 -21.49
CA ARG A 81 4.58 6.11 -22.45
C ARG A 81 5.96 6.44 -21.90
N SER A 82 6.07 6.87 -20.64
CA SER A 82 7.36 7.13 -20.00
C SER A 82 8.28 5.91 -20.05
N LEU A 83 7.75 4.71 -19.74
CA LEU A 83 8.54 3.49 -19.86
C LEU A 83 8.93 3.19 -21.31
N LEU A 84 8.07 3.42 -22.29
CA LEU A 84 8.38 3.14 -23.69
C LEU A 84 9.42 4.09 -24.27
N THR A 85 9.40 5.37 -23.89
CA THR A 85 10.22 6.41 -24.51
C THR A 85 11.53 6.71 -23.79
N ASP A 86 11.69 6.30 -22.53
CA ASP A 86 12.88 6.58 -21.72
C ASP A 86 13.59 5.27 -21.32
N PRO A 87 14.58 4.80 -22.10
CA PRO A 87 15.32 3.58 -21.79
C PRO A 87 16.14 3.70 -20.50
N ASP A 88 16.68 4.87 -20.18
CA ASP A 88 17.47 5.09 -18.97
C ASP A 88 16.59 5.00 -17.73
N LEU A 89 15.35 5.51 -17.82
CA LEU A 89 14.35 5.30 -16.77
C LEU A 89 14.07 3.83 -16.57
N ARG A 90 13.85 3.07 -17.65
CA ARG A 90 13.62 1.62 -17.52
C ARG A 90 14.76 0.97 -16.76
N GLU A 91 16.01 1.17 -17.16
CA GLU A 91 17.16 0.51 -16.54
C GLU A 91 17.28 0.84 -15.04
N ARG A 92 17.18 2.13 -14.69
CA ARG A 92 17.18 2.55 -13.28
C ARG A 92 16.07 1.90 -12.47
N LEU A 93 14.86 1.79 -13.04
CA LEU A 93 13.74 1.14 -12.37
C LEU A 93 13.99 -0.35 -12.20
N ARG A 94 14.54 -1.05 -13.19
CA ARG A 94 14.87 -2.50 -13.12
C ARG A 94 15.79 -2.80 -11.95
N GLU A 95 16.90 -2.09 -11.87
CA GLU A 95 17.92 -2.29 -10.83
C GLU A 95 17.34 -2.04 -9.43
N ARG A 96 16.64 -0.91 -9.27
CA ARG A 96 16.08 -0.50 -7.97
C ARG A 96 14.91 -1.38 -7.53
N ALA A 97 14.05 -1.79 -8.47
CA ALA A 97 12.97 -2.74 -8.24
C ALA A 97 13.52 -4.04 -7.65
N ARG A 98 14.50 -4.65 -8.35
CA ARG A 98 15.11 -5.90 -7.93
C ARG A 98 15.83 -5.77 -6.59
N ALA A 99 16.58 -4.69 -6.41
CA ALA A 99 17.26 -4.41 -5.15
C ALA A 99 16.27 -4.28 -3.98
N LYS A 100 15.15 -3.57 -4.15
CA LYS A 100 14.10 -3.46 -3.13
C LYS A 100 13.48 -4.82 -2.82
N ALA A 101 13.14 -5.60 -3.86
CA ALA A 101 12.55 -6.92 -3.69
C ALA A 101 13.43 -7.86 -2.85
N LEU A 102 14.72 -7.96 -3.20
CA LEU A 102 15.67 -8.81 -2.48
C LEU A 102 15.97 -8.32 -1.07
N LYS A 103 15.97 -7.01 -0.86
CA LYS A 103 16.27 -6.40 0.44
C LYS A 103 15.10 -6.55 1.42
N GLU A 104 13.86 -6.38 0.96
CA GLU A 104 12.71 -6.19 1.84
C GLU A 104 11.74 -7.37 1.87
N TYR A 105 11.65 -8.13 0.78
CA TYR A 105 10.61 -9.15 0.57
C TYR A 105 11.16 -10.54 0.25
N ALA A 106 12.48 -10.74 0.23
CA ALA A 106 13.07 -12.08 0.14
C ALA A 106 12.56 -12.96 1.29
N MET A 107 12.22 -14.21 0.98
CA MET A 107 11.59 -15.13 1.94
C MET A 107 12.42 -15.27 3.22
N GLU A 108 13.74 -15.37 3.09
CA GLU A 108 14.68 -15.45 4.21
C GLU A 108 14.58 -14.22 5.12
N ARG A 109 14.37 -13.02 4.54
CA ARG A 109 14.19 -11.78 5.30
C ARG A 109 12.84 -11.74 6.02
N VAL A 110 11.79 -12.19 5.34
CA VAL A 110 10.44 -12.24 5.92
C VAL A 110 10.40 -13.25 7.07
N PHE A 111 10.94 -14.46 6.88
CA PHE A 111 11.03 -15.48 7.93
C PHE A 111 11.83 -15.00 9.13
N ALA A 112 13.02 -14.42 8.92
CA ALA A 112 13.83 -13.90 10.02
C ALA A 112 13.09 -12.83 10.86
N ARG A 113 12.29 -11.97 10.20
CA ARG A 113 11.45 -10.98 10.89
C ARG A 113 10.33 -11.64 11.71
N ILE A 114 9.66 -12.63 11.15
CA ILE A 114 8.59 -13.38 11.83
C ILE A 114 9.16 -14.15 13.03
N GLU A 115 10.27 -14.86 12.85
CA GLU A 115 10.95 -15.60 13.92
C GLU A 115 11.33 -14.69 15.09
N THR A 116 11.83 -13.49 14.79
CA THR A 116 12.14 -12.48 15.82
C THR A 116 10.90 -12.10 16.62
N LEU A 117 9.76 -11.88 15.94
CA LEU A 117 8.50 -11.51 16.59
C LEU A 117 7.96 -12.64 17.46
N VAL A 118 7.95 -13.87 16.94
CA VAL A 118 7.41 -15.04 17.63
C VAL A 118 8.29 -15.46 18.82
N SER A 119 9.60 -15.32 18.71
CA SER A 119 10.55 -15.67 19.78
C SER A 119 10.67 -14.61 20.88
N THR A 120 10.02 -13.45 20.70
CA THR A 120 10.06 -12.37 21.69
C THR A 120 9.12 -12.71 22.85
N PRO A 121 9.61 -12.79 24.11
CA PRO A 121 8.75 -13.10 25.27
C PRO A 121 7.64 -12.06 25.44
N ALA A 122 6.40 -12.52 25.58
CA ALA A 122 5.24 -11.67 25.84
C ALA A 122 5.48 -10.80 27.10
N GLY A 123 5.41 -9.47 26.93
CA GLY A 123 5.64 -8.51 28.02
C GLY A 123 6.99 -7.79 27.98
N THR A 124 7.89 -8.15 27.06
CA THR A 124 8.98 -7.22 26.71
C THR A 124 8.36 -6.04 25.97
N ASN A 125 8.68 -4.81 26.40
CA ASN A 125 8.30 -3.59 25.67
C ASN A 125 8.93 -3.69 24.27
N PHE A 126 8.19 -4.27 23.32
CA PHE A 126 8.47 -4.16 21.90
C PHE A 126 8.33 -2.67 21.62
N ARG A 127 9.44 -1.92 21.77
CA ARG A 127 9.44 -0.50 21.51
C ARG A 127 9.06 -0.35 20.05
N LEU A 128 7.80 0.02 19.81
CA LEU A 128 7.22 0.44 18.54
C LEU A 128 7.97 1.63 17.92
N ASP A 129 9.05 2.11 18.55
CA ASP A 129 10.01 3.06 18.00
C ASP A 129 10.55 2.61 16.63
N ARG A 130 10.69 1.30 16.37
CA ARG A 130 11.05 0.80 15.03
C ARG A 130 9.89 0.72 14.05
N MET A 131 8.64 0.83 14.50
CA MET A 131 7.50 0.98 13.57
C MET A 131 7.36 2.41 13.05
N ARG A 132 7.98 3.42 13.68
CA ARG A 132 7.98 4.81 13.17
C ARG A 132 8.77 5.01 11.87
N ASN A 133 9.65 4.06 11.53
CA ASN A 133 10.38 4.05 10.26
C ASN A 133 9.69 3.19 9.17
N PHE A 134 8.48 2.69 9.42
CA PHE A 134 7.61 2.37 8.29
C PHE A 134 7.25 3.69 7.61
N PRO A 135 7.36 3.81 6.28
CA PRO A 135 6.78 4.94 5.57
C PRO A 135 5.26 4.86 5.71
N HIS A 136 4.74 5.34 6.84
CA HIS A 136 3.33 5.66 6.98
C HIS A 136 3.07 6.82 6.04
N SER A 137 2.60 6.53 4.83
CA SER A 137 1.86 7.51 4.06
C SER A 137 0.62 7.81 4.91
N SER A 138 0.61 8.98 5.55
CA SER A 138 -0.48 9.53 6.34
C SER A 138 -1.69 9.77 5.45
N LYS A 139 -2.38 8.71 5.03
CA LYS A 139 -3.57 8.80 4.18
C LYS A 139 -4.68 7.98 4.78
N SER A 140 -5.73 8.71 5.14
CA SER A 140 -7.03 8.19 5.53
C SER A 140 -7.51 7.17 4.50
N TYR A 141 -7.74 5.93 4.95
CA TYR A 141 -8.53 4.98 4.20
C TYR A 141 -9.95 5.55 4.11
N VAL A 142 -10.35 5.97 2.91
CA VAL A 142 -11.75 6.29 2.64
C VAL A 142 -12.48 4.95 2.55
N THR A 143 -13.16 4.56 3.62
CA THR A 143 -14.18 3.51 3.54
C THR A 143 -15.30 4.03 2.64
N LYS A 144 -15.37 3.55 1.40
CA LYS A 144 -16.54 3.81 0.57
C LYS A 144 -17.68 2.95 1.07
N ASP A 145 -18.58 3.61 1.77
CA ASP A 145 -19.90 3.14 2.13
C ASP A 145 -20.63 2.74 0.83
N SER A 146 -20.71 1.44 0.55
CA SER A 146 -21.53 0.89 -0.53
C SER A 146 -22.99 1.13 -0.16
N GLY A 147 -23.64 2.04 -0.90
CA GLY A 147 -24.98 2.53 -0.63
C GLY A 147 -25.99 1.46 -0.23
N HIS A 148 -26.31 1.41 1.07
CA HIS A 148 -27.56 0.89 1.60
C HIS A 148 -27.97 1.78 2.78
N ARG A 149 -28.98 2.64 2.56
CA ARG A 149 -29.60 3.46 3.60
C ARG A 149 -30.09 2.56 4.74
N LYS A 150 -29.47 2.64 5.92
CA LYS A 150 -30.14 2.34 7.19
C LYS A 150 -29.83 3.43 8.21
N ARG A 151 -30.88 4.13 8.64
CA ARG A 151 -30.88 5.04 9.78
C ARG A 151 -30.52 4.23 11.03
N GLY A 152 -29.41 4.58 11.68
CA GLY A 152 -28.97 3.98 12.94
C GLY A 152 -28.20 5.01 13.74
N ILE A 153 -28.84 5.54 14.77
CA ILE A 153 -28.25 6.45 15.76
C ILE A 153 -27.18 5.68 16.54
N CYS A 154 -25.94 6.16 16.55
CA CYS A 154 -24.97 5.76 17.56
C CYS A 154 -24.16 6.99 18.00
N ARG A 155 -24.54 7.55 19.15
CA ARG A 155 -23.78 8.60 19.83
C ARG A 155 -22.57 7.97 20.50
N SER A 156 -21.39 8.51 20.23
CA SER A 156 -20.24 8.37 21.14
C SER A 156 -19.36 9.62 21.01
N GLY A 157 -19.51 10.53 21.97
CA GLY A 157 -18.55 11.58 22.27
C GLY A 157 -17.97 11.31 23.65
N PRO A 158 -16.66 11.52 23.87
CA PRO A 158 -15.94 10.99 25.02
C PRO A 158 -16.20 11.77 26.30
N SER A 159 -16.19 11.05 27.43
CA SER A 159 -16.13 11.60 28.77
C SER A 159 -14.73 12.15 29.07
N GLU A 160 -14.60 13.46 29.21
CA GLU A 160 -13.49 14.09 29.94
C GLU A 160 -14.00 14.66 31.26
N ALA A 161 -13.33 14.24 32.32
CA ALA A 161 -13.53 14.72 33.67
C ALA A 161 -12.68 15.97 33.94
N ALA A 162 -13.27 16.85 34.74
CA ALA A 162 -12.65 17.76 35.70
C ALA A 162 -11.85 18.97 35.19
N GLY A 163 -12.45 20.15 35.38
CA GLY A 163 -11.73 21.40 35.56
C GLY A 163 -12.60 22.63 35.37
N GLY A 164 -13.14 23.21 36.45
CA GLY A 164 -13.67 24.59 36.38
C GLY A 164 -14.84 24.89 37.30
N ALA A 165 -14.53 25.64 38.36
CA ALA A 165 -15.37 26.23 39.39
C ALA A 165 -16.71 26.86 38.93
N GLY A 166 -17.73 26.79 39.79
CA GLY A 166 -18.99 27.51 39.59
C GLY A 166 -20.04 27.23 40.65
N THR A 167 -19.77 27.67 41.88
CA THR A 167 -20.69 28.02 42.98
C THR A 167 -22.19 27.80 42.79
N HIS A 168 -22.83 26.98 43.64
CA HIS A 168 -24.16 27.31 44.20
C HIS A 168 -24.39 26.58 45.53
N ARG A 169 -24.32 27.34 46.63
CA ARG A 169 -24.72 26.92 47.97
C ARG A 169 -26.15 27.43 48.21
N LEU A 170 -27.11 26.51 48.33
CA LEU A 170 -28.48 26.77 48.79
C LEU A 170 -28.55 26.60 50.31
N ARG A 171 -28.79 27.70 51.02
CA ARG A 171 -29.32 27.85 52.40
C ARG A 171 -29.79 29.31 52.48
N SER A 172 -30.89 29.75 53.06
CA SER A 172 -32.03 29.18 53.78
C SER A 172 -32.84 30.40 54.29
N ARG A 173 -34.18 30.33 54.27
CA ARG A 173 -35.14 31.07 55.14
C ARG A 173 -35.21 32.62 55.07
N GLN A 174 -36.37 33.10 54.59
CA GLN A 174 -37.33 34.10 55.12
C GLN A 174 -36.96 35.03 56.30
N PRO A 175 -37.60 36.21 56.46
CA PRO A 175 -39.03 36.52 56.24
C PRO A 175 -39.37 37.25 54.94
#